data_AF-A0A1F8CLQ8-F1
#
_entry.id   AF-A0A1F8CLQ8-F1
#
_cell.length_a   1.000
_cell.length_b   1.000
_cell.length_c   1.000
_cell.angle_alpha   90.00
_cell.angle_beta   90.00
_cell.angle_gamma   90.00
#
_symmetry.space_group_name_H-M   'P 1'
#
loop_
_entity.id
_entity.type
_entity.pdbx_description
1 polymer ?
#
loop_
_entity_poly.entity_id
_entity_poly.type
_entity_poly.pdbx_seq_one_letter_code
_entity_poly.pdbx_strand_id
1 'polypeptide(L)'
;MDFLWALGLAQKSIVYEEGPLGTQYKNKQGNFASTGGWTLGKKDAVNYLNKFDLIALTPDQQKLVGEIAKNIYRPCCGNSTWFPDCNHGMAALAAIELLVFNNIPEEQIYREVLKLNSFWFPDTYLTTAVYFDRNGTSWNRVNAKEVLGDKYSSSRGASDITQKVGPLPGKDTGGGSCGA
;
A
#
# COMPACT_ATOMS: atom_id res chain seq x y z
N MET A 1 10.74 5.64 1.84
CA MET A 1 9.67 4.78 2.40
C MET A 1 9.38 5.21 3.83
N ASP A 2 10.41 5.31 4.68
CA ASP A 2 10.29 5.60 6.12
C ASP A 2 9.53 6.89 6.45
N PHE A 3 9.76 7.97 5.70
CA PHE A 3 9.00 9.22 5.87
C PHE A 3 7.49 9.01 5.69
N LEU A 4 7.08 8.32 4.62
CA LEU A 4 5.67 8.03 4.35
C LEU A 4 5.10 7.04 5.36
N TRP A 5 5.89 6.04 5.78
CA TRP A 5 5.49 5.13 6.85
C TRP A 5 5.21 5.89 8.15
N ALA A 6 6.11 6.78 8.56
CA ALA A 6 5.97 7.56 9.79
C ALA A 6 4.78 8.51 9.73
N LEU A 7 4.58 9.18 8.58
CA LEU A 7 3.41 10.03 8.36
C LEU A 7 2.12 9.20 8.46
N GLY A 8 2.04 8.07 7.76
CA GLY A 8 0.85 7.24 7.73
C GLY A 8 0.50 6.72 9.11
N LEU A 9 1.49 6.21 9.84
CA LEU A 9 1.34 5.78 11.22
C LEU A 9 0.75 6.88 12.11
N ALA A 10 1.29 8.09 11.99
CA ALA A 10 1.05 9.17 12.94
C ALA A 10 -0.21 10.00 12.63
N GLN A 11 -0.58 10.08 11.36
CA GLN A 11 -1.69 10.87 10.84
C GLN A 11 -3.04 10.30 11.25
N LYS A 12 -4.00 11.20 11.53
CA LYS A 12 -5.38 10.84 11.77
C LYS A 12 -6.08 10.37 10.50
N SER A 13 -6.71 9.21 10.58
CA SER A 13 -7.30 8.56 9.41
C SER A 13 -8.55 7.75 9.76
N ILE A 14 -9.57 7.82 8.90
CA ILE A 14 -10.75 6.95 8.96
C ILE A 14 -10.37 5.45 8.89
N VAL A 15 -9.21 5.14 8.29
CA VAL A 15 -8.67 3.78 8.19
C VAL A 15 -8.38 3.18 9.58
N TYR A 16 -8.09 4.00 10.59
CA TYR A 16 -7.91 3.53 11.96
C TYR A 16 -9.19 3.57 12.79
N GLU A 17 -10.19 4.32 12.38
CA GLU A 17 -11.47 4.40 13.09
C GLU A 17 -12.39 3.24 12.67
N GLU A 18 -12.40 2.92 11.38
CA GLU A 18 -13.30 1.93 10.79
C GLU A 18 -12.58 0.71 10.21
N GLY A 19 -11.28 0.83 9.90
CA GLY A 19 -10.50 -0.26 9.32
C GLY A 19 -10.05 -1.31 10.34
N PRO A 20 -9.59 -2.49 9.88
CA PRO A 20 -9.30 -3.63 10.76
C PRO A 20 -8.26 -3.34 11.83
N LEU A 21 -7.25 -2.51 11.55
CA LEU A 21 -6.18 -2.24 12.51
C LEU A 21 -6.69 -1.60 13.80
N GLY A 22 -7.62 -0.64 13.72
CA GLY A 22 -8.18 0.02 14.89
C GLY A 22 -9.50 -0.55 15.42
N THR A 23 -10.14 -1.44 14.67
CA THR A 23 -11.35 -2.15 15.08
C THR A 23 -11.03 -3.59 15.53
N GLN A 24 -10.91 -4.51 14.58
CA GLN A 24 -10.70 -5.95 14.80
C GLN A 24 -9.43 -6.25 15.59
N TYR A 25 -8.39 -5.44 15.42
CA TYR A 25 -7.08 -5.64 16.03
C TYR A 25 -6.69 -4.59 17.06
N LYS A 26 -7.65 -3.82 17.60
CA LYS A 26 -7.40 -2.72 18.56
C LYS A 26 -6.42 -3.05 19.69
N ASN A 27 -6.50 -4.25 20.26
CA ASN A 27 -5.62 -4.68 21.37
C ASN A 27 -4.38 -5.46 20.92
N LYS A 28 -4.15 -5.56 19.61
CA LYS A 28 -3.03 -6.27 18.97
C LYS A 28 -2.27 -5.37 18.00
N GLN A 29 -2.51 -4.05 18.05
CA GLN A 29 -1.97 -3.09 17.10
C GLN A 29 -0.45 -3.09 17.08
N GLY A 30 0.24 -3.37 18.19
CA GLY A 30 1.71 -3.44 18.23
C GLY A 30 2.34 -4.70 17.61
N ASN A 31 1.53 -5.66 17.17
CA ASN A 31 2.03 -6.97 16.69
C ASN A 31 2.22 -7.01 15.16
N PHE A 32 2.03 -5.89 14.47
CA PHE A 32 2.13 -5.80 13.02
C PHE A 32 3.48 -5.24 12.59
N ALA A 33 3.91 -5.59 11.38
CA ALA A 33 5.18 -5.10 10.84
C ALA A 33 5.20 -3.55 10.80
N SER A 34 4.04 -2.93 10.53
CA SER A 34 3.88 -1.48 10.48
C SER A 34 4.00 -0.74 11.81
N THR A 35 3.98 -1.43 12.95
CA THR A 35 3.82 -0.81 14.28
C THR A 35 4.73 -1.40 15.36
N GLY A 36 5.26 -2.61 15.18
CA GLY A 36 6.04 -3.34 16.18
C GLY A 36 7.55 -3.35 15.98
N GLY A 37 8.06 -3.00 14.79
CA GLY A 37 9.48 -3.18 14.43
C GLY A 37 10.40 -1.98 14.68
N TRP A 38 9.88 -0.81 15.06
CA TRP A 38 10.67 0.42 15.15
C TRP A 38 11.31 0.62 16.52
N THR A 39 12.65 0.51 16.57
CA THR A 39 13.43 0.57 17.82
C THR A 39 14.27 1.85 17.98
N LEU A 40 14.36 2.69 16.95
CA LEU A 40 15.15 3.93 16.99
C LEU A 40 14.47 5.07 17.78
N GLY A 41 13.18 4.95 18.05
CA GLY A 41 12.40 5.97 18.75
C GLY A 41 12.50 5.87 20.28
N LYS A 42 12.22 6.99 20.99
CA LYS A 42 12.12 7.01 22.47
C LYS A 42 10.91 6.24 23.02
N LYS A 43 9.93 5.94 22.17
CA LYS A 43 8.68 5.24 22.49
C LYS A 43 8.37 4.29 21.34
N ASP A 44 7.65 3.21 21.64
CA ASP A 44 7.19 2.26 20.63
C ASP A 44 6.35 2.96 19.56
N ALA A 45 6.49 2.52 18.30
CA ALA A 45 5.78 3.12 17.16
C ALA A 45 4.26 3.13 17.34
N VAL A 46 3.67 2.08 17.91
CA VAL A 46 2.22 2.01 18.18
C VAL A 46 1.70 3.17 19.05
N ASN A 47 2.55 3.79 19.88
CA ASN A 47 2.18 4.96 20.70
C ASN A 47 1.99 6.25 19.91
N TYR A 48 2.28 6.23 18.61
CA TYR A 48 2.05 7.30 17.66
C TYR A 48 0.89 7.00 16.70
N LEU A 49 0.33 5.78 16.73
CA LEU A 49 -0.73 5.37 15.81
C LEU A 49 -1.96 6.31 15.89
N ASN A 50 -2.39 6.85 14.75
CA ASN A 50 -3.60 7.68 14.61
C ASN A 50 -3.64 8.89 15.57
N LYS A 51 -2.48 9.47 15.91
CA LYS A 51 -2.35 10.38 17.06
C LYS A 51 -2.51 11.85 16.71
N PHE A 52 -2.05 12.25 15.54
CA PHE A 52 -1.90 13.66 15.18
C PHE A 52 -2.72 13.98 13.94
N ASP A 53 -3.29 15.19 13.91
CA ASP A 53 -3.88 15.75 12.70
C ASP A 53 -2.81 16.58 11.98
N LEU A 54 -1.88 15.90 11.31
CA LEU A 54 -0.73 16.51 10.62
C LEU A 54 -1.16 17.13 9.29
N ILE A 55 -2.10 16.49 8.59
CA ILE A 55 -2.77 17.02 7.40
C ILE A 55 -4.29 17.03 7.64
N ALA A 56 -4.87 18.23 7.67
CA ALA A 56 -6.28 18.40 7.99
C ALA A 56 -7.17 17.97 6.80
N LEU A 57 -7.55 16.70 6.78
CA LEU A 57 -8.49 16.15 5.80
C LEU A 57 -9.93 16.47 6.22
N THR A 58 -10.72 16.99 5.28
CA THR A 58 -12.18 17.15 5.46
C THR A 58 -12.89 15.80 5.61
N PRO A 59 -14.13 15.75 6.12
CA PRO A 59 -14.90 14.51 6.19
C PRO A 59 -15.04 13.79 4.84
N ASP A 60 -15.26 14.53 3.75
CA ASP A 60 -15.36 13.97 2.40
C ASP A 60 -14.02 13.42 1.91
N GLN A 61 -12.92 14.10 2.21
CA GLN A 61 -11.58 13.62 1.92
C GLN A 61 -11.23 12.36 2.72
N GLN A 62 -11.57 12.30 4.00
CA GLN A 62 -11.40 11.08 4.82
C GLN A 62 -12.17 9.90 4.18
N LYS A 63 -13.42 10.12 3.79
CA LYS A 63 -14.22 9.10 3.10
C LYS A 63 -13.55 8.62 1.80
N LEU A 64 -13.06 9.55 0.98
CA LEU A 64 -12.36 9.22 -0.26
C LEU A 64 -11.06 8.43 0.01
N VAL A 65 -10.28 8.80 1.03
CA VAL A 65 -9.09 8.03 1.47
C VAL A 65 -9.50 6.59 1.77
N GLY A 66 -10.58 6.39 2.54
CA GLY A 66 -11.07 5.06 2.88
C GLY A 66 -11.52 4.25 1.66
N GLU A 67 -12.24 4.87 0.72
CA GLU A 67 -12.68 4.24 -0.53
C GLU A 67 -11.49 3.81 -1.40
N ILE A 68 -10.48 4.66 -1.54
CA ILE A 68 -9.27 4.35 -2.31
C ILE A 68 -8.47 3.24 -1.60
N ALA A 69 -8.26 3.35 -0.29
CA ALA A 69 -7.46 2.42 0.50
C ALA A 69 -8.00 0.97 0.45
N LYS A 70 -9.33 0.80 0.35
CA LYS A 70 -9.98 -0.51 0.18
C LYS A 70 -9.59 -1.23 -1.12
N ASN A 71 -9.19 -0.48 -2.14
CA ASN A 71 -8.90 -1.00 -3.48
C ASN A 71 -7.40 -1.21 -3.75
N ILE A 72 -6.50 -0.75 -2.88
CA ILE A 72 -5.05 -0.76 -3.13
C ILE A 72 -4.38 -1.86 -2.30
N TYR A 73 -3.84 -2.87 -2.98
CA TYR A 73 -3.10 -4.00 -2.43
C TYR A 73 -1.59 -3.84 -2.67
N ARG A 74 -0.80 -4.65 -1.95
CA ARG A 74 0.65 -4.65 -1.99
C ARG A 74 1.12 -6.11 -2.07
N PRO A 75 2.00 -6.48 -3.01
CA PRO A 75 2.35 -7.88 -3.29
C PRO A 75 2.94 -8.67 -2.11
N CYS A 76 3.36 -7.98 -1.06
CA CYS A 76 3.91 -8.60 0.14
C CYS A 76 2.89 -9.20 1.11
N CYS A 77 1.62 -8.79 1.05
CA CYS A 77 0.57 -9.30 1.94
C CYS A 77 -0.76 -9.46 1.21
N GLY A 78 -1.75 -10.06 1.88
CA GLY A 78 -3.09 -10.27 1.33
C GLY A 78 -4.07 -9.14 1.61
N ASN A 79 -3.63 -8.07 2.28
CA ASN A 79 -4.48 -7.02 2.80
C ASN A 79 -4.39 -5.76 1.94
N SER A 80 -5.55 -5.09 1.75
CA SER A 80 -5.57 -3.78 1.14
C SER A 80 -5.04 -2.71 2.10
N THR A 81 -4.85 -1.49 1.61
CA THR A 81 -4.41 -0.35 2.41
C THR A 81 -5.43 0.07 3.46
N TRP A 82 -6.68 -0.40 3.35
CA TRP A 82 -7.67 -0.35 4.42
C TRP A 82 -7.22 -1.08 5.70
N PHE A 83 -6.29 -2.02 5.57
CA PHE A 83 -5.58 -2.63 6.69
C PHE A 83 -4.06 -2.43 6.51
N PRO A 84 -3.49 -1.32 7.02
CA PRO A 84 -2.07 -1.00 6.86
C PRO A 84 -1.20 -1.79 7.86
N ASP A 85 -1.18 -3.11 7.73
CA ASP A 85 -0.48 -4.08 8.59
C ASP A 85 1.03 -4.19 8.31
N CYS A 86 1.49 -3.73 7.15
CA CYS A 86 2.89 -3.73 6.76
C CYS A 86 3.44 -2.31 6.54
N ASN A 87 4.76 -2.14 6.56
CA ASN A 87 5.39 -0.82 6.37
C ASN A 87 5.01 -0.17 5.03
N HIS A 88 4.95 -0.97 3.95
CA HIS A 88 4.47 -0.52 2.64
C HIS A 88 3.02 -0.05 2.69
N GLY A 89 2.21 -0.69 3.52
CA GLY A 89 0.83 -0.33 3.72
C GLY A 89 0.61 0.99 4.40
N MET A 90 1.37 1.21 5.45
CA MET A 90 1.40 2.49 6.14
C MET A 90 1.89 3.60 5.21
N ALA A 91 2.94 3.34 4.43
CA ALA A 91 3.47 4.30 3.46
C ALA A 91 2.49 4.60 2.31
N ALA A 92 1.77 3.58 1.81
CA ALA A 92 0.73 3.75 0.80
C ALA A 92 -0.43 4.60 1.35
N LEU A 93 -0.83 4.39 2.61
CA LEU A 93 -1.88 5.20 3.24
C LEU A 93 -1.49 6.68 3.27
N ALA A 94 -0.30 7.02 3.75
CA ALA A 94 0.19 8.40 3.73
C ALA A 94 0.22 9.02 2.32
N ALA A 95 0.62 8.25 1.31
CA ALA A 95 0.61 8.74 -0.07
C ALA A 95 -0.82 9.07 -0.54
N ILE A 96 -1.79 8.19 -0.25
CA ILE A 96 -3.21 8.43 -0.57
C ILE A 96 -3.70 9.69 0.16
N GLU A 97 -3.45 9.81 1.45
CA GLU A 97 -3.88 10.96 2.26
C GLU A 97 -3.29 12.28 1.75
N LEU A 98 -1.99 12.32 1.43
CA LEU A 98 -1.35 13.50 0.85
C LEU A 98 -1.95 13.87 -0.50
N LEU A 99 -2.18 12.89 -1.39
CA LEU A 99 -2.75 13.15 -2.71
C LEU A 99 -4.21 13.62 -2.63
N VAL A 100 -5.01 13.02 -1.76
CA VAL A 100 -6.39 13.44 -1.49
C VAL A 100 -6.42 14.85 -0.89
N PHE A 101 -5.54 15.15 0.08
CA PHE A 101 -5.41 16.48 0.68
C PHE A 101 -5.12 17.56 -0.39
N ASN A 102 -4.29 17.24 -1.38
CA ASN A 102 -3.96 18.11 -2.51
C ASN A 102 -5.03 18.14 -3.61
N ASN A 103 -6.21 17.56 -3.38
CA ASN A 103 -7.31 17.49 -4.34
C ASN A 103 -6.92 16.87 -5.70
N ILE A 104 -6.00 15.91 -5.67
CA ILE A 104 -5.62 15.16 -6.86
C ILE A 104 -6.82 14.27 -7.29
N PRO A 105 -7.19 14.22 -8.58
CA PRO A 105 -8.28 13.37 -9.05
C PRO A 105 -8.04 11.89 -8.73
N GLU A 106 -9.08 11.15 -8.31
CA GLU A 106 -8.99 9.74 -7.88
C GLU A 106 -8.21 8.86 -8.88
N GLU A 107 -8.50 8.98 -10.19
CA GLU A 107 -7.79 8.21 -11.22
C GLU A 107 -6.27 8.48 -11.21
N GLN A 108 -5.87 9.72 -10.98
CA GLN A 108 -4.46 10.09 -10.89
C GLN A 108 -3.84 9.56 -9.59
N ILE A 109 -4.59 9.53 -8.49
CA ILE A 109 -4.13 8.92 -7.23
C ILE A 109 -3.72 7.46 -7.45
N TYR A 110 -4.56 6.67 -8.13
CA TYR A 110 -4.20 5.29 -8.46
C TYR A 110 -2.94 5.19 -9.31
N ARG A 111 -2.74 6.11 -10.28
CA ARG A 111 -1.52 6.12 -11.11
C ARG A 111 -0.28 6.45 -10.28
N GLU A 112 -0.37 7.42 -9.37
CA GLU A 112 0.77 7.78 -8.51
C GLU A 112 1.10 6.66 -7.51
N VAL A 113 0.09 6.03 -6.91
CA VAL A 113 0.32 4.89 -6.01
C VAL A 113 0.86 3.68 -6.79
N LEU A 114 0.44 3.46 -8.03
CA LEU A 114 1.01 2.41 -8.87
C LEU A 114 2.50 2.64 -9.14
N LYS A 115 2.95 3.88 -9.33
CA LYS A 115 4.38 4.20 -9.45
C LYS A 115 5.14 3.87 -8.17
N LEU A 116 4.60 4.24 -7.01
CA LEU A 116 5.22 3.93 -5.71
C LEU A 116 5.34 2.42 -5.49
N ASN A 117 4.25 1.68 -5.70
CA ASN A 117 4.25 0.23 -5.61
C ASN A 117 5.22 -0.40 -6.63
N SER A 118 5.29 0.12 -7.85
CA SER A 118 6.25 -0.33 -8.87
C SER A 118 7.70 -0.11 -8.45
N PHE A 119 7.97 0.96 -7.70
CA PHE A 119 9.29 1.23 -7.14
C PHE A 119 9.62 0.32 -5.95
N TRP A 120 8.65 0.02 -5.08
CA TRP A 120 8.85 -0.85 -3.92
C TRP A 120 8.90 -2.35 -4.27
N PHE A 121 8.18 -2.76 -5.33
CA PHE A 121 8.08 -4.15 -5.77
C PHE A 121 8.41 -4.28 -7.27
N PRO A 122 9.61 -3.84 -7.71
CA PRO A 122 9.95 -3.75 -9.13
C PRO A 122 9.78 -5.09 -9.84
N ASP A 123 10.16 -6.16 -9.16
CA ASP A 123 10.04 -7.52 -9.64
C ASP A 123 8.61 -7.93 -9.95
N THR A 124 7.68 -7.63 -9.07
CA THR A 124 6.27 -7.97 -9.27
C THR A 124 5.69 -7.15 -10.42
N TYR A 125 5.96 -5.85 -10.45
CA TYR A 125 5.35 -4.97 -11.45
C TYR A 125 5.98 -5.13 -12.84
N LEU A 126 7.25 -5.55 -12.95
CA LEU A 126 7.83 -6.01 -14.22
C LEU A 126 7.13 -7.26 -14.74
N THR A 127 6.93 -8.26 -13.88
CA THR A 127 6.19 -9.48 -14.25
C THR A 127 4.75 -9.17 -14.65
N THR A 128 4.06 -8.31 -13.90
CA THR A 128 2.70 -7.87 -14.22
C THR A 128 2.68 -7.08 -15.54
N ALA A 129 3.66 -6.22 -15.82
CA ALA A 129 3.75 -5.53 -17.09
C ALA A 129 3.88 -6.51 -18.28
N VAL A 130 4.73 -7.54 -18.15
CA VAL A 130 4.84 -8.62 -19.16
C VAL A 130 3.52 -9.37 -19.34
N TYR A 131 2.79 -9.63 -18.24
CA TYR A 131 1.46 -10.23 -18.32
C TYR A 131 0.49 -9.38 -19.15
N PHE A 132 0.37 -8.09 -18.86
CA PHE A 132 -0.53 -7.20 -19.61
C PHE A 132 -0.11 -7.06 -21.08
N ASP A 133 1.18 -6.97 -21.35
CA ASP A 133 1.72 -6.85 -22.71
C ASP A 133 1.39 -8.09 -23.56
N ARG A 134 1.58 -9.30 -23.01
CA ARG A 134 1.16 -10.57 -23.65
C ARG A 134 -0.34 -10.65 -23.92
N ASN A 135 -1.15 -9.88 -23.18
CA ASN A 135 -2.60 -9.77 -23.36
C ASN A 135 -3.02 -8.51 -24.14
N GLY A 136 -2.09 -7.88 -24.87
CA GLY A 136 -2.37 -6.77 -25.79
C GLY A 136 -2.52 -5.39 -25.15
N THR A 137 -2.21 -5.26 -23.85
CA THR A 137 -2.28 -3.98 -23.13
C THR A 137 -0.89 -3.54 -22.72
N SER A 138 -0.40 -2.45 -23.33
CA SER A 138 0.89 -1.86 -22.96
C SER A 138 0.81 -1.21 -21.58
N TRP A 139 1.92 -1.20 -20.85
CA TRP A 139 1.97 -0.71 -19.46
C TRP A 139 1.41 0.71 -19.27
N ASN A 140 1.67 1.61 -20.21
CA ASN A 140 1.16 2.99 -20.17
C ASN A 140 -0.38 3.11 -20.37
N ARG A 141 -1.05 2.02 -20.77
CA ARG A 141 -2.50 1.96 -21.01
C ARG A 141 -3.26 1.14 -19.96
N VAL A 142 -2.57 0.55 -18.98
CA VAL A 142 -3.24 -0.26 -17.95
C VAL A 142 -4.15 0.60 -17.08
N ASN A 143 -5.22 0.00 -16.58
CA ASN A 143 -6.04 0.61 -15.55
C ASN A 143 -5.32 0.48 -14.19
N ALA A 144 -4.87 1.59 -13.61
CA ALA A 144 -4.09 1.55 -12.38
C ALA A 144 -4.87 1.01 -11.17
N LYS A 145 -6.18 1.28 -11.09
CA LYS A 145 -7.06 0.74 -10.03
C LYS A 145 -7.18 -0.78 -10.14
N GLU A 146 -7.29 -1.32 -11.36
CA GLU A 146 -7.28 -2.76 -11.60
C GLU A 146 -5.96 -3.39 -11.18
N VAL A 147 -4.84 -2.84 -11.66
CA VAL A 147 -3.50 -3.38 -11.39
C VAL A 147 -3.16 -3.33 -9.90
N LEU A 148 -3.57 -2.27 -9.18
CA LEU A 148 -3.40 -2.17 -7.72
C LEU A 148 -4.36 -3.06 -6.93
N GLY A 149 -5.39 -3.62 -7.58
CA GLY A 149 -6.38 -4.48 -6.93
C GLY A 149 -5.84 -5.86 -6.52
N ASP A 150 -6.67 -6.58 -5.78
CA ASP A 150 -6.35 -7.91 -5.21
C ASP A 150 -5.79 -8.88 -6.25
N LYS A 151 -6.43 -8.98 -7.42
CA LYS A 151 -6.10 -9.94 -8.48
C LYS A 151 -4.65 -9.85 -8.98
N TYR A 152 -4.02 -8.69 -8.87
CA TYR A 152 -2.68 -8.45 -9.41
C TYR A 152 -1.66 -8.05 -8.34
N SER A 153 -2.11 -7.35 -7.29
CA SER A 153 -1.24 -6.76 -6.28
C SER A 153 -1.42 -7.33 -4.88
N SER A 154 -2.28 -8.33 -4.63
CA SER A 154 -2.17 -9.10 -3.38
C SER A 154 -1.08 -10.15 -3.48
N SER A 155 -0.63 -10.69 -2.34
CA SER A 155 0.38 -11.77 -2.33
C SER A 155 -0.03 -12.96 -3.20
N ARG A 156 -1.31 -13.34 -3.17
CA ARG A 156 -1.86 -14.40 -4.01
C ARG A 156 -1.93 -13.98 -5.47
N GLY A 157 -2.47 -12.79 -5.75
CA GLY A 157 -2.58 -12.26 -7.11
C GLY A 157 -1.22 -12.16 -7.80
N ALA A 158 -0.23 -11.60 -7.12
CA ALA A 158 1.14 -11.48 -7.64
C ALA A 158 1.80 -12.85 -7.92
N SER A 159 1.56 -13.83 -7.04
CA SER A 159 2.03 -15.21 -7.24
C SER A 159 1.38 -15.85 -8.47
N ASP A 160 0.07 -15.72 -8.61
CA ASP A 160 -0.69 -16.26 -9.75
C ASP A 160 -0.21 -15.65 -11.09
N ILE A 161 0.07 -14.35 -11.11
CA ILE A 161 0.64 -13.67 -12.29
C ILE A 161 2.05 -14.17 -12.59
N THR A 162 2.88 -14.36 -11.55
CA THR A 162 4.23 -14.90 -11.71
C THR A 162 4.21 -16.30 -12.31
N GLN A 163 3.30 -17.18 -11.89
CA GLN A 163 3.13 -18.51 -12.45
C GLN A 163 2.72 -18.48 -13.93
N LYS A 164 1.82 -17.55 -14.32
CA LYS A 164 1.38 -17.39 -15.71
C LYS A 164 2.45 -16.83 -16.63
N VAL A 165 3.32 -15.97 -16.11
CA VAL A 165 4.37 -15.32 -16.90
C VAL A 165 5.61 -16.22 -17.02
N GLY A 166 5.95 -16.93 -15.95
CA GLY A 166 7.19 -17.69 -15.84
C GLY A 166 8.40 -16.80 -15.49
N PRO A 167 9.61 -17.39 -15.44
CA PRO A 167 10.83 -16.64 -15.13
C PRO A 167 11.11 -15.56 -16.18
N LEU A 168 11.50 -14.38 -15.72
CA LEU A 168 11.94 -13.30 -16.59
C LEU A 168 13.45 -13.44 -16.89
N PRO A 169 13.90 -13.11 -18.12
CA PRO A 169 15.33 -13.11 -18.46
C PRO A 169 16.13 -12.17 -17.54
N GLY A 170 17.27 -12.64 -17.03
CA GLY A 170 18.20 -11.82 -16.23
C GLY A 170 17.79 -11.61 -14.76
N LYS A 171 16.87 -12.43 -14.23
CA LYS A 171 16.39 -12.32 -12.85
C LYS A 171 16.93 -13.45 -11.98
N ASP A 172 17.81 -13.11 -11.04
CA ASP A 172 18.15 -14.01 -9.92
C ASP A 172 16.97 -14.07 -8.94
N THR A 173 16.70 -15.24 -8.38
CA THR A 173 15.50 -15.59 -7.60
C THR A 173 15.44 -14.97 -6.19
N GLY A 174 15.78 -13.69 -6.02
CA GLY A 174 15.81 -13.00 -4.73
C GLY A 174 14.68 -11.99 -4.56
N GLY A 175 13.49 -12.45 -4.16
CA GLY A 175 12.34 -11.57 -3.88
C GLY A 175 12.55 -10.70 -2.64
N GLY A 176 12.30 -9.40 -2.76
CA GLY A 176 12.37 -8.43 -1.66
C GLY A 176 11.47 -8.82 -0.49
N SER A 177 12.09 -8.99 0.69
CA SER A 177 11.40 -9.27 1.95
C SER A 177 10.84 -7.99 2.56
N CYS A 178 9.71 -8.10 3.27
CA CYS A 178 9.19 -7.03 4.14
C CYS A 178 9.95 -6.97 5.47
N GLY A 179 11.28 -6.89 5.40
CA GLY A 179 12.14 -6.65 6.55
C GLY A 179 12.22 -5.16 6.89
N ALA A 180 12.24 -4.86 8.18
CA ALA A 180 12.42 -3.53 8.77
C ALA A 180 13.78 -2.92 8.43
#